data_AF-A0A7Y3IBE0-F1
#
_entry.id   AF-A0A7Y3IBE0-F1
#
_cell.length_a   1.000
_cell.length_b   1.000
_cell.length_c   1.000
_cell.angle_alpha   90.00
_cell.angle_beta   90.00
_cell.angle_gamma   90.00
#
_symmetry.space_group_name_H-M   'P 1'
#
loop_
_entity.id
_entity.type
_entity.pdbx_description
1 polymer ?
#
loop_
_entity_poly.entity_id
_entity_poly.type
_entity_poly.pdbx_seq_one_letter_code
_entity_poly.pdbx_strand_id
1 'polypeptide(L)'
;NDELDELQGLVPSTRTLIWDVRDLDDPILVREFQSENRASDHNLYIRGNLMYQSNYQSGLRVLDISDYENPQEVAYFDTVPGEDLPGMGGSWSNYPFFSSGVIIVTSGNEGLFVVRKRERTPVS
;
A
#
# COMPACT_ATOMS: atom_id res chain seq x y z
N ASN A 1 8.92 5.69 13.22
CA ASN A 1 8.26 4.44 12.81
C ASN A 1 6.79 4.79 12.74
N ASP A 2 6.29 4.97 11.54
CA ASP A 2 4.88 5.26 11.22
C ASP A 2 3.97 4.10 11.61
N GLU A 3 4.42 2.86 11.46
CA GLU A 3 3.68 1.61 11.79
C GLU A 3 2.95 1.55 13.16
N LEU A 4 3.33 2.38 14.12
CA LEU A 4 2.74 2.39 15.45
C LEU A 4 1.62 3.42 15.61
N ASP A 5 1.45 4.36 14.67
CA ASP A 5 0.51 5.46 14.84
C ASP A 5 -0.96 4.99 14.75
N GLU A 6 -1.31 3.99 13.92
CA GLU A 6 -2.64 3.37 13.95
C GLU A 6 -2.85 2.50 15.19
N LEU A 7 -1.81 1.75 15.60
CA LEU A 7 -1.85 0.91 16.81
C LEU A 7 -2.03 1.74 18.08
N GLN A 8 -1.50 2.96 18.10
CA GLN A 8 -1.65 3.92 19.19
C GLN A 8 -2.90 4.81 19.04
N GLY A 9 -3.63 4.68 17.93
CA GLY A 9 -4.81 5.51 17.62
C GLY A 9 -4.49 6.99 17.39
N LEU A 10 -3.24 7.31 17.05
CA LEU A 10 -2.77 8.67 16.76
C LEU A 10 -3.24 9.16 15.40
N VAL A 11 -3.54 8.24 14.47
CA VAL A 11 -4.19 8.51 13.19
C VAL A 11 -5.41 7.60 13.01
N PRO A 12 -6.47 8.08 12.33
CA PRO A 12 -7.72 7.32 12.22
C PRO A 12 -7.65 6.17 11.20
N SER A 13 -6.69 6.22 10.27
CA SER A 13 -6.57 5.36 9.09
C SER A 13 -5.14 5.30 8.60
N THR A 14 -4.82 4.29 7.79
CA THR A 14 -3.50 4.14 7.15
C THR A 14 -3.08 5.41 6.44
N ARG A 15 -1.87 5.89 6.69
CA ARG A 15 -1.37 7.15 6.12
C ARG A 15 -0.14 6.94 5.24
N THR A 16 -0.07 7.67 4.12
CA THR A 16 1.13 7.74 3.29
C THR A 16 1.54 9.18 3.09
N LEU A 17 2.80 9.48 3.39
CA LEU A 17 3.36 10.82 3.25
C LEU A 17 4.11 10.95 1.91
N ILE A 18 3.85 12.02 1.18
CA ILE A 18 4.45 12.29 -0.12
C ILE A 18 5.35 13.52 0.03
N TRP A 19 6.65 13.29 -0.09
CA TRP A 19 7.67 14.31 0.09
C TRP A 19 8.34 14.64 -1.24
N ASP A 20 8.52 15.92 -1.50
CA ASP A 20 9.43 16.43 -2.50
C ASP A 20 10.80 16.65 -1.86
N VAL A 21 11.80 15.94 -2.37
CA VAL A 21 13.18 15.94 -1.87
C VAL A 21 14.17 16.39 -2.95
N ARG A 22 13.71 17.21 -3.91
CA ARG A 22 14.59 17.79 -4.95
C ARG A 22 15.68 18.68 -4.36
N ASP A 23 15.36 19.35 -3.26
CA ASP A 23 16.33 19.99 -2.36
C ASP A 23 16.46 19.12 -1.09
N LEU A 24 17.67 18.66 -0.80
CA LEU A 24 17.94 17.82 0.37
C LEU A 24 18.06 18.66 1.65
N ASP A 25 18.33 19.96 1.53
CA ASP A 25 18.39 20.88 2.66
C ASP A 25 16.99 21.45 3.00
N ASP A 26 16.03 21.36 2.08
CA ASP A 26 14.64 21.81 2.25
C ASP A 26 13.62 20.78 1.70
N PRO A 27 13.43 19.63 2.36
CA PRO A 27 12.41 18.67 1.97
C PRO A 27 11.00 19.20 2.27
N ILE A 28 10.12 19.17 1.26
CA ILE A 28 8.77 19.70 1.35
C ILE A 28 7.76 18.55 1.42
N LEU A 29 6.90 18.55 2.44
CA LEU A 29 5.73 17.66 2.47
C LEU A 29 4.70 18.16 1.45
N VAL A 30 4.52 17.42 0.36
CA VAL A 30 3.56 17.75 -0.70
C VAL A 30 2.15 17.38 -0.28
N ARG A 31 1.97 16.17 0.26
CA ARG A 31 0.64 15.62 0.54
C ARG A 31 0.67 14.51 1.59
N GLU A 32 -0.44 14.40 2.32
CA GLU A 32 -0.80 13.19 3.07
C GLU A 32 -1.96 12.49 2.35
N PHE A 33 -1.77 11.21 2.02
CA PHE A 33 -2.84 10.32 1.58
C PHE A 33 -3.34 9.51 2.77
N GLN A 34 -4.66 9.40 2.91
CA GLN A 34 -5.30 8.55 3.90
C GLN A 34 -6.12 7.48 3.19
N SER A 35 -5.89 6.22 3.57
CA SER A 35 -6.71 5.10 3.13
C SER A 35 -8.12 5.18 3.72
N GLU A 36 -9.08 4.50 3.11
CA GLU A 36 -10.41 4.27 3.69
C GLU A 36 -10.40 3.24 4.83
N ASN A 37 -9.29 2.50 5.00
CA ASN A 37 -9.15 1.45 6.00
C ASN A 37 -8.22 1.83 7.16
N ARG A 38 -8.26 1.03 8.23
CA ARG A 38 -7.58 1.28 9.51
C ARG A 38 -6.41 0.33 9.77
N ALA A 39 -6.00 -0.44 8.77
CA ALA A 39 -4.86 -1.34 8.93
C ALA A 39 -3.57 -0.52 9.09
N SER A 40 -2.62 -1.04 9.84
CA SER A 40 -1.29 -0.43 9.90
C SER A 40 -0.60 -0.56 8.55
N ASP A 41 -0.01 0.54 8.05
CA ASP A 41 0.91 0.47 6.92
C ASP A 41 2.19 -0.26 7.30
N HIS A 42 2.94 -0.71 6.29
CA HIS A 42 4.23 -1.36 6.55
C HIS A 42 5.24 -1.20 5.42
N ASN A 43 4.97 -1.78 4.24
CA ASN A 43 5.94 -1.80 3.14
C ASN A 43 5.36 -1.24 1.85
N LEU A 44 6.10 -0.34 1.19
CA LEU A 44 5.67 0.35 -0.02
C LEU A 44 6.73 0.22 -1.12
N TYR A 45 6.30 -0.17 -2.32
CA TYR A 45 7.16 -0.26 -3.50
C TYR A 45 6.52 0.42 -4.70
N ILE A 46 7.32 1.12 -5.50
CA ILE A 46 6.85 1.81 -6.71
C ILE A 46 7.36 1.09 -7.95
N ARG A 47 6.49 0.85 -8.92
CA ARG A 47 6.84 0.38 -10.27
C ARG A 47 6.06 1.17 -11.31
N GLY A 48 6.76 2.03 -12.05
CA GLY A 48 6.11 2.95 -13.00
C GLY A 48 5.19 3.90 -12.25
N ASN A 49 3.93 3.99 -12.67
CA ASN A 49 2.92 4.85 -12.04
C ASN A 49 2.11 4.13 -10.95
N LEU A 50 2.54 2.94 -10.51
CA LEU A 50 1.83 2.17 -9.49
C LEU A 50 2.64 2.06 -8.22
N MET A 51 1.96 2.28 -7.10
CA MET A 51 2.43 2.06 -5.73
C MET A 51 1.78 0.80 -5.18
N TYR A 52 2.59 -0.10 -4.62
CA TYR A 52 2.18 -1.37 -4.06
C TYR A 52 2.47 -1.37 -2.56
N GLN A 53 1.41 -1.41 -1.76
CA GLN A 53 1.49 -1.33 -0.31
C GLN A 53 1.12 -2.67 0.31
N SER A 54 1.98 -3.18 1.19
CA SER A 54 1.66 -4.25 2.12
C SER A 54 1.24 -3.61 3.43
N ASN A 55 -0.05 -3.64 3.72
CA ASN A 55 -0.67 -3.00 4.88
C ASN A 55 -1.32 -4.07 5.75
N TYR A 56 -0.49 -4.87 6.43
CA TYR A 56 -0.85 -5.94 7.36
C TYR A 56 -2.23 -6.57 7.11
N GLN A 57 -3.25 -6.23 7.90
CA GLN A 57 -4.57 -6.86 7.84
C GLN A 57 -5.33 -6.57 6.54
N SER A 58 -5.11 -5.41 5.91
CA SER A 58 -5.74 -5.06 4.62
C SER A 58 -5.01 -5.63 3.39
N GLY A 59 -3.96 -6.43 3.62
CA GLY A 59 -3.30 -7.19 2.56
C GLY A 59 -2.43 -6.35 1.62
N LEU A 60 -2.54 -6.61 0.32
CA LEU A 60 -1.90 -5.83 -0.74
C LEU A 60 -2.88 -4.75 -1.21
N ARG A 61 -2.46 -3.49 -1.18
CA ARG A 61 -3.15 -2.35 -1.82
C ARG A 61 -2.34 -1.86 -3.00
N VAL A 62 -3.00 -1.46 -4.09
CA VAL A 62 -2.35 -0.96 -5.30
C VAL A 62 -2.96 0.38 -5.66
N LEU A 63 -2.14 1.42 -5.63
CA LEU A 63 -2.54 2.79 -5.93
C LEU A 63 -1.94 3.23 -7.27
N ASP A 64 -2.72 3.92 -8.10
CA ASP A 64 -2.24 4.74 -9.20
C ASP A 64 -1.74 6.07 -8.65
N ILE A 65 -0.48 6.39 -8.94
CA ILE A 65 0.25 7.58 -8.53
C ILE A 65 0.77 8.37 -9.74
N SER A 66 0.16 8.21 -10.91
CA SER A 66 0.46 9.04 -12.10
C SER A 66 0.26 10.53 -11.84
N ASP A 67 -0.71 10.86 -10.98
CA ASP A 67 -0.80 12.13 -10.27
C ASP A 67 -0.45 11.89 -8.79
N TYR A 68 0.79 12.22 -8.40
CA TYR A 68 1.27 12.00 -7.03
C TYR A 68 0.58 12.90 -6.01
N GLU A 69 -0.11 13.97 -6.41
CA GLU A 69 -0.89 14.81 -5.49
C GLU A 69 -2.24 14.17 -5.16
N ASN A 70 -2.74 13.27 -6.03
CA ASN A 70 -4.04 12.63 -5.89
C ASN A 70 -3.98 11.10 -6.11
N PRO A 71 -3.26 10.32 -5.27
CA PRO A 71 -3.21 8.86 -5.39
C PRO A 71 -4.60 8.23 -5.36
N GLN A 72 -4.84 7.22 -6.21
CA GLN A 72 -6.13 6.51 -6.30
C GLN A 72 -5.92 5.01 -6.13
N GLU A 73 -6.66 4.35 -5.24
CA GLU A 73 -6.62 2.89 -5.16
C GLU A 73 -7.28 2.25 -6.40
N VAL A 74 -6.56 1.38 -7.09
CA VAL A 74 -7.00 0.74 -8.35
C VAL A 74 -7.12 -0.79 -8.26
N ALA A 75 -6.55 -1.41 -7.22
CA ALA A 75 -6.72 -2.84 -6.92
C ALA A 75 -6.34 -3.14 -5.47
N TYR A 76 -6.85 -4.25 -4.96
CA TYR A 76 -6.45 -4.82 -3.67
C TYR A 76 -6.49 -6.35 -3.69
N PHE A 77 -5.82 -6.97 -2.72
CA PHE A 77 -5.92 -8.40 -2.43
C PHE A 77 -5.75 -8.63 -0.92
N ASP A 78 -6.80 -9.10 -0.28
CA ASP A 78 -6.81 -9.36 1.15
C ASP A 78 -6.08 -10.67 1.44
N THR A 79 -4.96 -10.58 2.18
CA THR A 79 -4.30 -11.77 2.72
C THR A 79 -5.03 -12.28 3.97
N VAL A 80 -5.68 -11.38 4.71
CA VAL A 80 -6.47 -11.67 5.92
C VAL A 80 -7.92 -11.26 5.66
N PRO A 81 -8.80 -12.19 5.24
CA PRO A 81 -10.20 -11.87 5.03
C PRO A 81 -10.89 -11.49 6.34
N GLY A 82 -11.56 -10.34 6.40
CA GLY A 82 -12.23 -9.87 7.60
C GLY A 82 -12.26 -8.36 7.71
N GLU A 83 -12.11 -7.86 8.94
CA GLU A 83 -12.01 -6.43 9.23
C GLU A 83 -10.55 -5.95 9.15
N ASP A 84 -10.33 -4.79 8.53
CA ASP A 84 -9.02 -4.12 8.42
C ASP A 84 -8.62 -3.44 9.73
N LEU A 85 -8.39 -4.23 10.78
CA LEU A 85 -8.03 -3.72 12.10
C LEU A 85 -6.54 -3.36 12.20
N PRO A 86 -6.17 -2.37 13.04
CA PRO A 86 -4.76 -2.12 13.38
C PRO A 86 -4.10 -3.38 13.94
N GLY A 87 -2.85 -3.64 13.56
CA GLY A 87 -2.17 -4.89 13.91
C GLY A 87 -1.01 -5.20 12.98
N MET A 88 -0.09 -6.05 13.45
CA MET A 88 1.08 -6.49 12.68
C MET A 88 0.87 -7.88 12.02
N GLY A 89 -0.36 -8.39 12.03
CA GLY A 89 -0.74 -9.64 11.40
C GLY A 89 -1.17 -9.43 9.96
N GLY A 90 -0.75 -10.31 9.04
CA GLY A 90 -1.11 -10.24 7.63
C GLY A 90 0.09 -9.93 6.72
N SER A 91 -0.17 -9.17 5.66
CA SER A 91 0.78 -8.87 4.59
C SER A 91 2.00 -8.13 5.13
N TRP A 92 3.14 -8.82 5.13
CA TRP A 92 4.43 -8.27 5.56
C TRP A 92 5.14 -7.54 4.41
N SER A 93 5.12 -8.09 3.19
CA SER A 93 5.83 -7.47 2.07
C SER A 93 5.26 -7.93 0.74
N ASN A 94 5.61 -7.20 -0.31
CA ASN A 94 5.29 -7.53 -1.68
C ASN A 94 6.49 -7.32 -2.61
N TYR A 95 6.48 -7.98 -3.77
CA TYR A 95 7.50 -7.81 -4.81
C TYR A 95 6.82 -7.70 -6.20
N PRO A 96 6.66 -6.46 -6.73
CA PRO A 96 5.94 -6.22 -7.98
C PRO A 96 6.84 -6.17 -9.22
N PHE A 97 8.14 -6.46 -9.09
CA PHE A 97 9.14 -6.14 -10.13
C PHE A 97 9.35 -7.21 -11.19
N PHE A 98 8.64 -8.34 -11.14
CA PHE A 98 8.74 -9.33 -12.22
C PHE A 98 8.23 -8.75 -13.54
N SER A 99 9.02 -8.91 -14.61
CA SER A 99 8.64 -8.51 -15.98
C SER A 99 7.37 -9.19 -16.44
N SER A 100 7.09 -10.39 -15.93
CA SER A 100 5.87 -11.14 -16.17
C SER A 100 4.61 -10.42 -15.69
N GLY A 101 4.70 -9.42 -14.81
CA GLY A 101 3.56 -8.76 -14.16
C GLY A 101 3.01 -9.52 -12.94
N VAL A 102 3.69 -10.57 -12.51
CA VAL A 102 3.41 -11.27 -11.25
C VAL A 102 3.86 -10.39 -10.07
N ILE A 103 3.06 -10.42 -9.01
CA ILE A 103 3.36 -9.80 -7.73
C ILE A 103 3.42 -10.94 -6.69
N ILE A 104 4.51 -11.02 -5.96
CA ILE A 104 4.60 -11.90 -4.79
C ILE A 104 4.14 -11.12 -3.57
N VAL A 105 3.34 -11.72 -2.71
CA VAL A 105 2.94 -11.13 -1.42
C VAL A 105 3.27 -12.15 -0.33
N THR A 106 4.00 -11.72 0.69
CA THR A 106 4.30 -12.55 1.86
C THR A 106 3.46 -12.09 3.03
N SER A 107 2.79 -13.02 3.69
CA SER A 107 1.93 -12.80 4.85
C SER A 107 2.43 -13.65 6.02
N GLY A 108 2.38 -13.11 7.24
CA GLY A 108 2.95 -13.77 8.42
C GLY A 108 2.37 -15.16 8.70
N ASN A 109 1.03 -15.25 8.84
CA ASN A 109 0.37 -16.52 9.17
C ASN A 109 -0.24 -17.21 7.94
N GLU A 110 -0.52 -16.45 6.89
CA GLU A 110 -1.28 -16.92 5.71
C GLU A 110 -0.37 -17.41 4.58
N GLY A 111 0.95 -17.15 4.69
CA GLY A 111 1.97 -17.69 3.80
C GLY A 111 2.27 -16.80 2.59
N LEU A 112 2.59 -17.43 1.46
CA LEU A 112 3.00 -16.74 0.24
C LEU A 112 1.91 -16.79 -0.82
N PHE A 113 1.58 -15.64 -1.39
CA PHE A 113 0.64 -15.50 -2.49
C PHE A 113 1.35 -15.05 -3.76
N VAL A 114 0.86 -15.56 -4.89
CA VAL A 114 1.31 -15.19 -6.22
C VAL A 114 0.11 -14.60 -6.95
N VAL A 115 0.08 -13.29 -7.08
CA VAL A 115 -1.06 -12.56 -7.64
C VAL A 115 -0.65 -11.78 -8.89
N ARG A 116 -1.66 -11.33 -9.63
CA ARG A 116 -1.51 -10.50 -10.82
C ARG A 116 -2.68 -9.55 -10.88
N LYS A 117 -2.41 -8.25 -11.02
CA LYS A 117 -3.46 -7.25 -11.26
C LYS A 117 -4.19 -7.60 -12.57
N ARG A 118 -5.52 -7.68 -12.52
CA ARG A 118 -6.33 -7.83 -13.73
C ARG A 118 -6.45 -6.47 -14.41
N GLU A 119 -6.20 -6.41 -15.72
CA GLU A 119 -6.59 -5.26 -16.52
C GLU A 119 -8.10 -5.33 -16.76
N ARG A 120 -8.83 -4.26 -16.40
CA ARG A 120 -10.23 -4.13 -16.81
C ARG A 120 -10.23 -3.61 -18.24
N THR A 121 -10.69 -4.44 -19.19
CA THR A 121 -11.05 -3.93 -20.51
C THR A 121 -12.18 -2.91 -20.34
N PRO A 122 -12.06 -1.68 -20.87
CA PRO A 122 -13.17 -0.74 -20.85
C PRO A 122 -14.39 -1.39 -21.53
N VAL A 123 -15.54 -1.35 -20.87
CA VAL A 123 -16.80 -1.71 -21.52
C VAL A 123 -17.16 -0.53 -22.42
N SER A 124 -17.18 -0.76 -23.73
CA SER A 124 -17.60 0.20 -24.75
C SER A 124 -19.07 0.57 -24.63
#